data_AF-A0A1Y5RJU8-F1
#
_entry.id   AF-A0A1Y5RJU8-F1
#
_cell.length_a   1.000
_cell.length_b   1.000
_cell.length_c   1.000
_cell.angle_alpha   90.00
_cell.angle_beta   90.00
_cell.angle_gamma   90.00
#
_symmetry.space_group_name_H-M   'P 1'
#
loop_
_entity.id
_entity.type
_entity.pdbx_description
1 polymer ?
#
loop_
_entity_poly.entity_id
_entity_poly.type
_entity_poly.pdbx_seq_one_letter_code
_entity_poly.pdbx_strand_id
1 'polypeptide(L)'
;MNMYAVPEITAGPNQKYWDLGLKCFNQGDNAQTALKTVWRRLPPPGDLNLLAAIVGNLYGDTFWSDQKLQMDADLLAQYMNAATGINPPDCQRAANNAYRLWYGMLVRCNTSNDGLIPKTGSFTASPDVLINGLTTLDPYDMITKWDQTTWGPQPGLKNNTYGRGQNKNLQVPIKQGKIKIYFTSNGFNQPPASWTQLFTYDGSKQTADLVNINDQKAIRPGERSACDTSFGFEPPGAGHYCLIVCAQTEYFSNDPASISGANWNNGSSAHWITYNGAAGWHNVNVSQTGNEPLAFYNNDDVPAQFRFVARCRNVPEGAMIAMKINDLEFEHSAEVTAQDQEISADIEIPANYEGTLNVEFPILPEQAAVSFSLVWRVAANSPSAERVSKLVRDGYAADVGDEILVVLGDTHFVGAQN
;
A
#
# COMPACT_ATOMS: atom_id res chain seq x y z
N MET A 1 31.74 -17.22 -4.24
CA MET A 1 31.51 -18.11 -3.09
C MET A 1 29.99 -18.17 -2.91
N ASN A 2 29.33 -19.27 -3.27
CA ASN A 2 27.87 -19.42 -3.12
C ASN A 2 27.56 -19.57 -1.64
N MET A 3 27.30 -18.47 -0.94
CA MET A 3 27.37 -18.49 0.52
C MET A 3 26.07 -18.84 1.23
N TYR A 4 24.92 -18.89 0.56
CA TYR A 4 23.68 -19.39 1.17
C TYR A 4 22.88 -20.20 0.16
N ALA A 5 22.75 -21.50 0.40
CA ALA A 5 21.87 -22.36 -0.36
C ALA A 5 20.43 -21.89 -0.12
N VAL A 6 19.86 -21.18 -1.09
CA VAL A 6 18.42 -20.95 -1.13
C VAL A 6 17.78 -22.34 -1.19
N PRO A 7 16.84 -22.67 -0.28
CA PRO A 7 16.10 -23.92 -0.39
C PRO A 7 15.53 -24.05 -1.80
N GLU A 8 15.81 -25.16 -2.47
CA GLU A 8 15.10 -25.44 -3.72
C GLU A 8 13.61 -25.49 -3.41
N ILE A 9 12.86 -24.53 -3.94
CA ILE A 9 11.42 -24.61 -3.89
C ILE A 9 11.03 -25.72 -4.84
N THR A 10 10.64 -26.85 -4.25
CA THR A 10 10.09 -27.97 -4.97
C THR A 10 8.97 -27.47 -5.87
N ALA A 11 9.09 -27.69 -7.17
CA ALA A 11 8.07 -27.32 -8.15
C ALA A 11 6.71 -27.88 -7.70
N GLY A 12 5.73 -26.99 -7.48
CA GLY A 12 4.38 -27.40 -7.11
C GLY A 12 3.73 -28.24 -8.22
N PRO A 13 2.64 -28.97 -7.93
CA PRO A 13 1.95 -29.81 -8.93
C PRO A 13 1.46 -29.03 -10.17
N ASN A 14 1.32 -27.71 -10.04
CA ASN A 14 0.85 -26.80 -11.08
C ASN A 14 1.97 -26.04 -11.81
N GLN A 15 3.25 -26.26 -11.47
CA GLN A 15 4.39 -25.49 -12.00
C GLN A 15 4.45 -25.49 -13.54
N LYS A 16 4.20 -26.65 -14.17
CA LYS A 16 4.19 -26.77 -15.64
C LYS A 16 3.22 -25.81 -16.35
N TYR A 17 2.15 -25.40 -15.68
CA TYR A 17 1.16 -24.46 -16.23
C TYR A 17 1.61 -23.01 -16.05
N TRP A 18 2.25 -22.70 -14.93
CA TRP A 18 2.93 -21.42 -14.73
C TRP A 18 4.07 -21.22 -15.72
N ASP A 19 4.89 -22.24 -15.95
CA ASP A 19 5.96 -22.21 -16.96
C ASP A 19 5.39 -22.01 -18.38
N LEU A 20 4.23 -22.61 -18.67
CA LEU A 20 3.54 -22.40 -19.94
C LEU A 20 3.02 -20.97 -20.09
N GLY A 21 2.42 -20.40 -19.04
CA GLY A 21 2.00 -18.99 -19.03
C GLY A 21 3.18 -18.05 -19.22
N LEU A 22 4.28 -18.29 -18.50
CA LEU A 22 5.52 -17.53 -18.63
C LEU A 22 6.13 -17.65 -20.03
N LYS A 23 6.03 -18.83 -20.65
CA LYS A 23 6.47 -19.02 -22.03
C LYS A 23 5.66 -18.14 -22.99
N CYS A 24 4.32 -18.12 -22.87
CA CYS A 24 3.48 -17.23 -23.67
C CYS A 24 3.88 -15.75 -23.48
N PHE A 25 4.05 -15.32 -22.22
CA PHE A 25 4.48 -13.96 -21.90
C PHE A 25 5.81 -13.60 -22.57
N ASN A 26 6.84 -14.44 -22.42
CA ASN A 26 8.16 -14.22 -23.01
C ASN A 26 8.17 -14.26 -24.55
N GLN A 27 7.18 -14.89 -25.17
CA GLN A 27 6.99 -14.91 -26.62
C GLN A 27 6.26 -13.67 -27.14
N GLY A 28 5.74 -12.81 -26.26
CA GLY A 28 4.96 -11.63 -26.61
C GLY A 28 3.51 -11.94 -26.96
N ASP A 29 3.00 -13.12 -26.61
CA ASP A 29 1.57 -13.44 -26.75
C ASP A 29 0.74 -12.48 -25.88
N ASN A 30 -0.40 -11.99 -26.38
CA ASN A 30 -1.33 -11.24 -25.54
C ASN A 30 -2.08 -12.13 -24.54
N ALA A 31 -2.71 -11.52 -23.53
CA ALA A 31 -3.41 -12.24 -22.46
C ALA A 31 -4.50 -13.20 -22.98
N GLN A 32 -5.28 -12.83 -24.01
CA GLN A 32 -6.29 -13.73 -24.59
C GLN A 32 -5.67 -14.98 -25.24
N THR A 33 -4.53 -14.83 -25.90
CA THR A 33 -3.81 -15.95 -26.52
C THR A 33 -3.22 -16.86 -25.45
N ALA A 34 -2.61 -16.29 -24.42
CA ALA A 34 -2.10 -17.04 -23.27
C ALA A 34 -3.22 -17.83 -22.57
N LEU A 35 -4.39 -17.21 -22.31
CA LEU A 35 -5.55 -17.88 -21.71
C LEU A 35 -5.96 -19.11 -22.52
N LYS A 36 -6.12 -18.97 -23.84
CA LYS A 36 -6.49 -20.09 -24.73
C LYS A 36 -5.43 -21.20 -24.71
N THR A 37 -4.16 -20.82 -24.73
CA THR A 37 -3.04 -21.77 -24.75
C THR A 37 -2.95 -22.56 -23.45
N VAL A 38 -3.02 -21.89 -22.29
CA VAL A 38 -2.97 -22.54 -20.98
C VAL A 38 -4.21 -23.41 -20.77
N TRP A 39 -5.41 -22.89 -21.08
CA TRP A 39 -6.67 -23.63 -20.93
C TRP A 39 -6.68 -24.95 -21.69
N ARG A 40 -6.24 -24.97 -22.96
CA ARG A 40 -6.18 -26.19 -23.80
C ARG A 40 -5.21 -27.25 -23.28
N ARG A 41 -4.32 -26.90 -22.35
CA ARG A 41 -3.34 -27.82 -21.75
C ARG A 41 -3.70 -28.25 -20.34
N LEU A 42 -4.65 -27.58 -19.70
CA LEU A 42 -5.19 -28.01 -18.41
C LEU A 42 -5.95 -29.34 -18.60
N PRO A 43 -5.81 -30.29 -17.66
CA PRO A 43 -6.51 -31.56 -17.76
C PRO A 43 -7.99 -31.35 -17.43
N PRO A 44 -8.93 -32.03 -18.10
CA PRO A 44 -10.33 -32.02 -17.70
C PRO A 44 -10.49 -32.42 -16.22
N PRO A 45 -11.38 -31.76 -15.45
CA PRO A 45 -12.41 -30.79 -15.85
C PRO A 45 -11.93 -29.33 -16.09
N GLY A 46 -10.62 -29.07 -16.10
CA GLY A 46 -10.06 -27.72 -16.20
C GLY A 46 -10.13 -26.96 -14.88
N ASP A 47 -9.11 -26.17 -14.56
CA ASP A 47 -9.05 -25.37 -13.33
C ASP A 47 -9.05 -23.88 -13.68
N LEU A 48 -10.22 -23.25 -13.54
CA LEU A 48 -10.39 -21.82 -13.81
C LEU A 48 -9.65 -20.94 -12.78
N ASN A 49 -9.54 -21.37 -11.52
CA ASN A 49 -8.83 -20.58 -10.51
C ASN A 49 -7.33 -20.54 -10.84
N LEU A 50 -6.77 -21.68 -11.23
CA LEU A 50 -5.38 -21.75 -11.68
C LEU A 50 -5.16 -20.93 -12.96
N LEU A 51 -6.07 -21.03 -13.94
CA LEU A 51 -5.98 -20.24 -15.17
C LEU A 51 -5.98 -18.73 -14.89
N ALA A 52 -6.91 -18.28 -14.03
CA ALA A 52 -7.03 -16.89 -13.59
C ALA A 52 -5.76 -16.42 -12.86
N ALA A 53 -5.24 -17.23 -11.94
CA ALA A 53 -4.03 -16.92 -11.19
C ALA A 53 -2.80 -16.79 -12.12
N ILE A 54 -2.64 -17.69 -13.10
CA ILE A 54 -1.51 -17.64 -14.03
C ILE A 54 -1.59 -16.39 -14.91
N VAL A 55 -2.68 -16.25 -15.69
CA VAL A 55 -2.72 -15.22 -16.74
C VAL A 55 -3.04 -13.85 -16.16
N GLY A 56 -3.93 -13.77 -15.17
CA GLY A 56 -4.27 -12.51 -14.50
C GLY A 56 -3.05 -11.79 -13.92
N ASN A 57 -2.06 -12.55 -13.44
CA ASN A 57 -0.90 -11.97 -12.76
C ASN A 57 0.34 -11.83 -13.65
N LEU A 58 0.60 -12.75 -14.58
CA LEU A 58 1.68 -12.59 -15.56
C LEU A 58 1.40 -11.44 -16.54
N TYR A 59 0.13 -11.11 -16.74
CA TYR A 59 -0.32 -9.98 -17.56
C TYR A 59 -0.92 -8.89 -16.68
N GLY A 60 -0.35 -8.67 -15.49
CA GLY A 60 -0.85 -7.72 -14.50
C GLY A 60 -1.16 -6.34 -15.09
N ASP A 61 -0.29 -5.80 -15.94
CA ASP A 61 -0.55 -4.51 -16.63
C ASP A 61 -1.78 -4.49 -17.54
N THR A 62 -2.19 -5.63 -18.10
CA THR A 62 -3.43 -5.73 -18.90
C THR A 62 -4.67 -5.65 -18.03
N PHE A 63 -4.57 -6.14 -16.79
CA PHE A 63 -5.68 -6.21 -15.86
C PHE A 63 -5.58 -5.19 -14.73
N TRP A 64 -4.52 -4.39 -14.68
CA TRP A 64 -4.47 -3.23 -13.82
C TRP A 64 -5.47 -2.23 -14.37
N SER A 65 -6.46 -1.85 -13.57
CA SER A 65 -7.59 -1.05 -14.04
C SER A 65 -7.12 0.20 -14.79
N ASP A 66 -7.96 0.76 -15.67
CA ASP A 66 -7.62 1.97 -16.42
C ASP A 66 -7.21 3.14 -15.50
N GLN A 67 -7.70 3.15 -14.25
CA GLN A 67 -7.35 4.12 -13.21
C GLN A 67 -6.13 3.74 -12.38
N LYS A 68 -5.57 2.54 -12.57
CA LYS A 68 -4.40 2.02 -11.88
C LYS A 68 -4.57 1.91 -10.36
N LEU A 69 -5.76 1.51 -9.92
CA LEU A 69 -6.14 1.45 -8.50
C LEU A 69 -6.18 0.03 -7.94
N GLN A 70 -6.60 -0.93 -8.77
CA GLN A 70 -6.76 -2.34 -8.41
C GLN A 70 -6.70 -3.22 -9.67
N MET A 71 -6.54 -4.52 -9.48
CA MET A 71 -6.74 -5.49 -10.56
C MET A 71 -8.23 -5.60 -10.92
N ASP A 72 -8.53 -5.60 -12.22
CA ASP A 72 -9.85 -5.66 -12.82
C ASP A 72 -10.26 -7.14 -13.04
N ALA A 73 -11.02 -7.65 -12.06
CA ALA A 73 -11.56 -9.00 -12.12
C ALA A 73 -12.60 -9.18 -13.23
N ASP A 74 -13.35 -8.13 -13.57
CA ASP A 74 -14.42 -8.21 -14.56
C ASP A 74 -13.81 -8.33 -15.96
N LEU A 75 -12.77 -7.56 -16.25
CA LEU A 75 -12.01 -7.67 -17.50
C LEU A 75 -11.35 -9.04 -17.64
N LEU A 76 -10.72 -9.56 -16.57
CA LEU A 76 -10.16 -10.91 -16.57
C LEU A 76 -11.24 -11.97 -16.83
N ALA A 77 -12.39 -11.87 -16.15
CA ALA A 77 -13.49 -12.81 -16.32
C ALA A 77 -14.05 -12.81 -17.75
N GLN A 78 -14.18 -11.63 -18.37
CA GLN A 78 -14.58 -11.49 -19.78
C GLN A 78 -13.57 -12.19 -20.70
N TYR A 79 -12.27 -11.98 -20.49
CA TYR A 79 -11.22 -12.62 -21.29
C TYR A 79 -11.21 -14.13 -21.11
N MET A 80 -11.42 -14.61 -19.88
CA MET A 80 -11.55 -16.04 -19.56
C MET A 80 -12.77 -16.66 -20.24
N ASN A 81 -13.94 -16.03 -20.18
CA ASN A 81 -15.14 -16.50 -20.86
C ASN A 81 -14.90 -16.62 -22.38
N ALA A 82 -14.33 -15.59 -23.00
CA ALA A 82 -14.02 -15.60 -24.43
C ALA A 82 -12.96 -16.65 -24.83
N ALA A 83 -12.02 -16.97 -23.93
CA ALA A 83 -10.97 -17.95 -24.18
C ALA A 83 -11.42 -19.40 -23.98
N THR A 84 -12.29 -19.64 -22.99
CA THR A 84 -12.64 -20.99 -22.50
C THR A 84 -14.02 -21.46 -22.94
N GLY A 85 -14.95 -20.54 -23.22
CA GLY A 85 -16.36 -20.82 -23.44
C GLY A 85 -17.15 -21.17 -22.18
N ILE A 86 -16.53 -21.13 -20.99
CA ILE A 86 -17.20 -21.39 -19.71
C ILE A 86 -18.09 -20.19 -19.35
N ASN A 87 -19.21 -20.43 -18.66
CA ASN A 87 -20.19 -19.40 -18.33
C ASN A 87 -19.56 -18.21 -17.55
N PRO A 88 -20.08 -16.98 -17.72
CA PRO A 88 -19.52 -15.79 -17.08
C PRO A 88 -19.47 -15.83 -15.54
N PRO A 89 -20.50 -16.32 -14.81
CA PRO A 89 -20.44 -16.38 -13.34
C PRO A 89 -19.28 -17.20 -12.78
N ASP A 90 -18.93 -18.32 -13.44
CA ASP A 90 -17.80 -19.17 -13.01
C ASP A 90 -16.45 -18.50 -13.29
N CYS A 91 -16.31 -17.83 -14.44
CA CYS A 91 -15.13 -17.01 -14.75
C CYS A 91 -14.97 -15.86 -13.75
N GLN A 92 -16.06 -15.18 -13.40
CA GLN A 92 -16.04 -14.08 -12.44
C GLN A 92 -15.58 -14.55 -11.06
N ARG A 93 -16.11 -15.69 -10.59
CA ARG A 93 -15.70 -16.28 -9.30
C ARG A 93 -14.22 -16.62 -9.30
N ALA A 94 -13.70 -17.18 -10.39
CA ALA A 94 -12.28 -17.52 -10.52
C ALA A 94 -11.37 -16.27 -10.57
N ALA A 95 -11.76 -15.24 -11.33
CA ALA A 95 -11.04 -13.97 -11.41
C ALA A 95 -10.98 -13.26 -10.04
N ASN A 96 -12.13 -13.17 -9.36
CA ASN A 96 -12.19 -12.64 -8.00
C ASN A 96 -11.27 -13.41 -7.05
N ASN A 97 -11.30 -14.75 -7.08
CA ASN A 97 -10.43 -15.57 -6.26
C ASN A 97 -8.94 -15.33 -6.53
N ALA A 98 -8.55 -15.18 -7.80
CA ALA A 98 -7.16 -14.91 -8.18
C ALA A 98 -6.65 -13.58 -7.61
N TYR A 99 -7.51 -12.55 -7.53
CA TYR A 99 -7.12 -11.23 -7.02
C TYR A 99 -7.36 -11.03 -5.51
N ARG A 100 -7.72 -12.09 -4.77
CA ARG A 100 -7.67 -12.08 -3.29
C ARG A 100 -6.26 -12.20 -2.71
N LEU A 101 -5.29 -12.53 -3.56
CA LEU A 101 -3.89 -12.60 -3.21
C LEU A 101 -3.07 -11.78 -4.21
N TRP A 102 -2.02 -11.14 -3.73
CA TRP A 102 -1.07 -10.45 -4.57
C TRP A 102 -0.03 -11.44 -5.13
N TYR A 103 0.07 -11.58 -6.46
CA TYR A 103 1.07 -12.41 -7.15
C TYR A 103 2.13 -11.55 -7.87
N GLY A 104 2.44 -10.36 -7.34
CA GLY A 104 3.58 -9.57 -7.79
C GLY A 104 4.73 -9.61 -6.77
N MET A 105 5.59 -8.61 -6.84
CA MET A 105 6.48 -8.29 -5.73
C MET A 105 5.64 -7.73 -4.58
N LEU A 106 5.45 -8.50 -3.50
CA LEU A 106 4.69 -8.08 -2.34
C LEU A 106 5.47 -7.08 -1.50
N VAL A 107 4.88 -5.92 -1.25
CA VAL A 107 5.31 -4.95 -0.25
C VAL A 107 4.26 -4.94 0.86
N ARG A 108 4.66 -5.34 2.07
CA ARG A 108 3.74 -5.47 3.21
C ARG A 108 3.35 -4.10 3.74
N CYS A 109 2.07 -3.91 4.10
CA CYS A 109 1.65 -2.69 4.82
C CYS A 109 1.89 -2.75 6.33
N ASN A 110 2.07 -3.95 6.89
CA ASN A 110 2.43 -4.20 8.28
C ASN A 110 3.04 -5.61 8.40
N THR A 111 3.56 -5.98 9.57
CA THR A 111 4.25 -7.26 9.79
C THR A 111 3.36 -8.49 9.62
N SER A 112 2.04 -8.36 9.82
CA SER A 112 1.07 -9.44 9.61
C SER A 112 0.61 -9.60 8.16
N ASN A 113 0.90 -8.64 7.27
CA ASN A 113 0.47 -8.70 5.88
C ASN A 113 1.15 -9.88 5.18
N ASP A 114 0.32 -10.80 4.70
CA ASP A 114 0.73 -12.05 4.09
C ASP A 114 0.42 -12.10 2.58
N GLY A 115 0.08 -10.96 1.97
CA GLY A 115 -0.26 -10.84 0.57
C GLY A 115 -1.76 -10.96 0.26
N LEU A 116 -2.62 -11.04 1.29
CA LEU A 116 -4.06 -10.91 1.11
C LEU A 116 -4.45 -9.52 0.58
N ILE A 117 -5.43 -9.52 -0.32
CA ILE A 117 -6.02 -8.34 -0.94
C ILE A 117 -7.56 -8.40 -0.75
N PRO A 118 -8.20 -7.35 -0.22
CA PRO A 118 -7.58 -6.12 0.29
C PRO A 118 -6.67 -6.38 1.51
N LYS A 119 -5.69 -5.49 1.68
CA LYS A 119 -4.82 -5.48 2.83
C LYS A 119 -5.61 -5.19 4.11
N THR A 120 -5.14 -5.71 5.23
CA THR A 120 -5.75 -5.51 6.56
C THR A 120 -4.72 -4.99 7.56
N GLY A 121 -5.19 -4.42 8.67
CA GLY A 121 -4.36 -3.87 9.74
C GLY A 121 -3.93 -2.42 9.47
N SER A 122 -2.80 -1.99 10.06
CA SER A 122 -2.25 -0.64 9.82
C SER A 122 -1.69 -0.54 8.40
N PHE A 123 -1.97 0.58 7.73
CA PHE A 123 -1.52 0.86 6.36
C PHE A 123 -0.24 1.68 6.30
N THR A 124 0.13 2.32 7.41
CA THR A 124 1.22 3.29 7.54
C THR A 124 2.40 2.76 8.34
N ALA A 125 2.42 1.46 8.62
CA ALA A 125 3.42 0.77 9.43
C ALA A 125 4.19 -0.29 8.63
N SER A 126 4.42 -0.04 7.32
CA SER A 126 5.08 -0.99 6.44
C SER A 126 6.46 -1.34 6.98
N PRO A 127 6.75 -2.63 7.26
CA PRO A 127 8.11 -3.04 7.59
C PRO A 127 9.02 -2.94 6.38
N ASP A 128 8.49 -2.91 5.15
CA ASP A 128 9.27 -3.04 3.92
C ASP A 128 9.81 -1.70 3.41
N VAL A 129 9.59 -0.62 4.17
CA VAL A 129 10.29 0.66 3.99
C VAL A 129 11.32 0.78 5.11
N LEU A 130 12.60 0.89 4.74
CA LEU A 130 13.70 0.93 5.68
C LEU A 130 14.42 2.28 5.63
N ILE A 131 14.85 2.77 6.78
CA ILE A 131 15.66 3.98 6.92
C ILE A 131 16.79 3.65 7.90
N ASN A 132 18.03 3.99 7.53
CA ASN A 132 19.20 3.64 8.32
C ASN A 132 20.26 4.76 8.39
N GLY A 133 19.83 6.01 8.63
CA GLY A 133 20.77 7.12 8.84
C GLY A 133 21.82 7.24 7.75
N LEU A 134 23.08 7.48 8.14
CA LEU A 134 24.22 7.54 7.23
C LEU A 134 24.83 6.19 6.85
N THR A 135 24.38 5.08 7.45
CA THR A 135 25.00 3.77 7.23
C THR A 135 24.28 3.02 6.12
N THR A 136 25.03 2.54 5.13
CA THR A 136 24.48 1.68 4.10
C THR A 136 24.17 0.29 4.64
N LEU A 137 23.02 -0.25 4.29
CA LEU A 137 22.67 -1.65 4.48
C LEU A 137 22.91 -2.43 3.19
N ASP A 138 23.44 -3.64 3.32
CA ASP A 138 23.49 -4.59 2.22
C ASP A 138 22.17 -5.39 2.13
N PRO A 139 21.85 -5.97 0.96
CA PRO A 139 20.66 -6.80 0.79
C PRO A 139 20.57 -8.00 1.73
N TYR A 140 21.70 -8.57 2.15
CA TYR A 140 21.73 -9.73 3.05
C TYR A 140 21.16 -9.35 4.43
N ASP A 141 21.63 -8.24 5.01
CA ASP A 141 21.12 -7.72 6.28
C ASP A 141 19.63 -7.37 6.19
N MET A 142 19.22 -6.68 5.11
CA MET A 142 17.82 -6.31 4.89
C MET A 142 16.89 -7.52 4.78
N ILE A 143 17.35 -8.63 4.19
CA ILE A 143 16.55 -9.84 3.99
C ILE A 143 16.52 -10.74 5.22
N THR A 144 17.65 -10.86 5.93
CA THR A 144 17.74 -11.69 7.14
C THR A 144 17.00 -11.06 8.33
N LYS A 145 16.99 -9.73 8.44
CA LYS A 145 16.25 -8.96 9.46
C LYS A 145 14.86 -8.55 8.96
N TRP A 146 14.13 -9.51 8.40
CA TRP A 146 12.89 -9.25 7.64
C TRP A 146 11.78 -8.55 8.43
N ASP A 147 11.61 -8.86 9.71
CA ASP A 147 10.51 -8.31 10.52
C ASP A 147 10.92 -7.09 11.35
N GLN A 148 12.13 -6.57 11.16
CA GLN A 148 12.56 -5.30 11.73
C GLN A 148 12.02 -4.16 10.87
N THR A 149 11.31 -3.21 11.50
CA THR A 149 10.55 -2.15 10.84
C THR A 149 11.35 -0.87 10.63
N THR A 150 12.32 -0.54 11.50
CA THR A 150 13.08 0.72 11.44
C THR A 150 14.44 0.63 12.12
N TRP A 151 15.45 1.30 11.54
CA TRP A 151 16.69 1.68 12.23
C TRP A 151 16.72 3.19 12.57
N GLY A 152 15.63 3.90 12.25
CA GLY A 152 15.38 5.31 12.58
C GLY A 152 16.09 6.30 11.63
N PRO A 153 15.43 7.41 11.24
CA PRO A 153 16.13 8.50 10.58
C PRO A 153 17.11 9.17 11.54
N GLN A 154 18.19 9.73 11.01
CA GLN A 154 19.03 10.71 11.69
C GLN A 154 18.57 12.11 11.26
N PRO A 155 18.04 12.93 12.19
CA PRO A 155 17.58 14.28 11.88
C PRO A 155 18.69 15.17 11.31
N GLY A 156 18.34 16.04 10.37
CA GLY A 156 19.29 17.00 9.76
C GLY A 156 20.31 16.38 8.81
N LEU A 157 20.13 15.12 8.41
CA LEU A 157 21.02 14.40 7.53
C LEU A 157 20.25 13.76 6.36
N LYS A 158 20.97 13.50 5.27
CA LYS A 158 20.49 12.69 4.15
C LYS A 158 20.59 11.21 4.53
N ASN A 159 19.44 10.59 4.76
CA ASN A 159 19.29 9.22 5.22
C ASN A 159 19.33 8.23 4.06
N ASN A 160 19.95 7.07 4.30
CA ASN A 160 19.85 5.90 3.44
C ASN A 160 18.49 5.25 3.65
N THR A 161 17.70 5.23 2.58
CA THR A 161 16.34 4.68 2.57
C THR A 161 16.23 3.55 1.56
N TYR A 162 15.53 2.47 1.89
CA TYR A 162 15.41 1.29 1.05
C TYR A 162 13.97 0.78 0.99
N GLY A 163 13.67 0.04 -0.08
CA GLY A 163 12.48 -0.79 -0.17
C GLY A 163 12.83 -2.27 -0.13
N ARG A 164 11.90 -3.08 0.38
CA ARG A 164 11.94 -4.54 0.34
C ARG A 164 10.71 -5.09 -0.36
N GLY A 165 10.79 -6.35 -0.77
CA GLY A 165 9.61 -7.06 -1.24
C GLY A 165 9.82 -8.56 -1.29
N GLN A 166 8.74 -9.32 -1.44
CA GLN A 166 8.79 -10.77 -1.54
C GLN A 166 8.03 -11.25 -2.78
N ASN A 167 8.66 -12.13 -3.57
CA ASN A 167 7.94 -12.89 -4.59
C ASN A 167 7.17 -14.02 -3.92
N LYS A 168 6.07 -13.70 -3.23
CA LYS A 168 5.43 -14.65 -2.31
C LYS A 168 4.56 -15.69 -3.02
N ASN A 169 3.62 -15.23 -3.85
CA ASN A 169 2.58 -16.09 -4.40
C ASN A 169 2.80 -16.45 -5.88
N LEU A 170 3.55 -15.63 -6.63
CA LEU A 170 3.86 -15.91 -8.03
C LEU A 170 4.75 -17.15 -8.12
N GLN A 171 4.36 -18.11 -8.95
CA GLN A 171 5.09 -19.37 -9.08
C GLN A 171 6.14 -19.32 -10.20
N VAL A 172 6.56 -18.11 -10.61
CA VAL A 172 7.67 -17.91 -11.54
C VAL A 172 8.64 -16.86 -11.02
N PRO A 173 9.90 -16.86 -11.48
CA PRO A 173 10.85 -15.82 -11.10
C PRO A 173 10.45 -14.43 -11.62
N ILE A 174 10.73 -13.41 -10.82
CA ILE A 174 10.75 -12.00 -11.21
C ILE A 174 12.20 -11.64 -11.52
N LYS A 175 12.48 -11.09 -12.70
CA LYS A 175 13.83 -10.79 -13.18
C LYS A 175 14.11 -9.30 -13.33
N GLN A 176 13.07 -8.48 -13.36
CA GLN A 176 13.16 -7.02 -13.54
C GLN A 176 12.45 -6.29 -12.40
N GLY A 177 12.60 -6.80 -11.18
CA GLY A 177 12.07 -6.16 -9.98
C GLY A 177 12.76 -4.81 -9.73
N LYS A 178 11.96 -3.76 -9.51
CA LYS A 178 12.45 -2.40 -9.21
C LYS A 178 11.62 -1.77 -8.11
N ILE A 179 12.21 -0.80 -7.41
CA ILE A 179 11.53 0.02 -6.41
C ILE A 179 11.61 1.49 -6.82
N LYS A 180 10.52 2.21 -6.61
CA LYS A 180 10.49 3.67 -6.45
C LYS A 180 10.14 3.99 -4.99
N ILE A 181 10.72 5.06 -4.46
CA ILE A 181 10.35 5.59 -3.13
C ILE A 181 9.91 7.03 -3.29
N TYR A 182 8.78 7.38 -2.70
CA TYR A 182 8.30 8.74 -2.56
C TYR A 182 8.27 9.11 -1.09
N PHE A 183 8.23 10.42 -0.81
CA PHE A 183 7.82 10.91 0.50
C PHE A 183 6.74 11.96 0.34
N THR A 184 5.94 12.11 1.40
CA THR A 184 4.96 13.18 1.51
C THR A 184 4.95 13.75 2.93
N SER A 185 4.41 14.95 3.10
CA SER A 185 4.23 15.57 4.42
C SER A 185 3.30 14.73 5.30
N ASN A 186 3.22 15.02 6.60
CA ASN A 186 2.28 14.35 7.48
C ASN A 186 0.83 14.56 7.04
N GLY A 187 -0.01 13.53 7.18
CA GLY A 187 -1.46 13.66 7.12
C GLY A 187 -2.13 12.56 6.28
N PHE A 188 -3.24 12.90 5.63
CA PHE A 188 -4.21 11.93 5.13
C PHE A 188 -4.52 12.13 3.65
N ASN A 189 -4.79 11.02 2.94
CA ASN A 189 -5.41 11.06 1.61
C ASN A 189 -4.68 11.93 0.55
N GLN A 190 -3.37 12.08 0.65
CA GLN A 190 -2.62 12.98 -0.24
C GLN A 190 -2.49 12.36 -1.64
N PRO A 191 -2.84 13.07 -2.72
CA PRO A 191 -2.79 12.53 -4.07
C PRO A 191 -1.35 12.30 -4.53
N PRO A 192 -1.06 11.31 -5.41
CA PRO A 192 0.28 11.04 -5.93
C PRO A 192 0.99 12.26 -6.54
N ALA A 193 0.23 13.22 -7.08
CA ALA A 193 0.78 14.46 -7.63
C ALA A 193 1.45 15.37 -6.58
N SER A 194 1.11 15.21 -5.29
CA SER A 194 1.73 15.93 -4.17
C SER A 194 2.99 15.23 -3.64
N TRP A 195 3.22 13.96 -4.00
CA TRP A 195 4.33 13.18 -3.46
C TRP A 195 5.65 13.59 -4.13
N THR A 196 6.72 13.61 -3.34
CA THR A 196 8.06 13.89 -3.83
C THR A 196 8.81 12.59 -4.10
N GLN A 197 9.19 12.35 -5.35
CA GLN A 197 10.02 11.20 -5.74
C GLN A 197 11.43 11.32 -5.16
N LEU A 198 11.87 10.31 -4.42
CA LEU A 198 13.26 10.17 -4.00
C LEU A 198 14.11 9.64 -5.15
N PHE A 199 15.36 10.10 -5.18
CA PHE A 199 16.39 9.56 -6.06
C PHE A 199 17.32 8.65 -5.24
N THR A 200 18.08 7.80 -5.93
CA THR A 200 19.21 7.06 -5.34
C THR A 200 20.12 8.02 -4.56
N TYR A 201 20.86 7.52 -3.58
CA TYR A 201 21.60 8.36 -2.65
C TYR A 201 22.59 9.31 -3.34
N ASP A 202 23.14 8.91 -4.50
CA ASP A 202 24.00 9.70 -5.38
C ASP A 202 23.24 10.74 -6.26
N GLY A 203 21.91 10.72 -6.25
CA GLY A 203 21.02 11.58 -7.03
C GLY A 203 20.82 11.16 -8.48
N SER A 204 21.30 9.98 -8.90
CA SER A 204 21.40 9.64 -10.33
C SER A 204 20.17 8.92 -10.91
N LYS A 205 19.41 8.18 -10.11
CA LYS A 205 18.30 7.33 -10.58
C LYS A 205 17.03 7.50 -9.74
N GLN A 206 15.87 7.35 -10.38
CA GLN A 206 14.57 7.32 -9.70
C GLN A 206 14.15 5.91 -9.24
N THR A 207 14.93 4.89 -9.60
CA THR A 207 14.66 3.49 -9.27
C THR A 207 15.92 2.80 -8.78
N ALA A 208 15.73 1.79 -7.92
CA ALA A 208 16.75 0.81 -7.55
C ALA A 208 16.27 -0.58 -7.96
N ASP A 209 17.20 -1.45 -8.32
CA ASP A 209 16.87 -2.84 -8.68
C ASP A 209 16.67 -3.65 -7.40
N LEU A 210 15.75 -4.63 -7.45
CA LEU A 210 15.57 -5.61 -6.39
C LEU A 210 16.49 -6.80 -6.64
N VAL A 211 17.20 -7.21 -5.58
CA VAL A 211 18.07 -8.38 -5.58
C VAL A 211 17.72 -9.31 -4.42
N ASN A 212 17.99 -10.61 -4.58
CA ASN A 212 17.82 -11.60 -3.53
C ASN A 212 19.00 -11.58 -2.54
N ILE A 213 18.98 -12.49 -1.57
CA ILE A 213 20.01 -12.59 -0.52
C ILE A 213 21.44 -12.83 -1.05
N ASN A 214 21.58 -13.30 -2.29
CA ASN A 214 22.85 -13.56 -2.95
C ASN A 214 23.18 -12.50 -4.02
N ASP A 215 22.55 -11.32 -3.96
CA ASP A 215 22.76 -10.20 -4.88
C ASP A 215 22.39 -10.53 -6.35
N GLN A 216 21.40 -11.42 -6.54
CA GLN A 216 20.90 -11.80 -7.86
C GLN A 216 19.59 -11.11 -8.17
N LYS A 217 19.44 -10.57 -9.39
CA LYS A 217 18.21 -9.91 -9.85
C LYS A 217 17.03 -10.86 -10.08
N ALA A 218 17.29 -12.16 -10.18
CA ALA A 218 16.25 -13.17 -10.35
C ALA A 218 15.70 -13.59 -8.99
N ILE A 219 14.54 -13.04 -8.62
CA ILE A 219 13.83 -13.35 -7.37
C ILE A 219 12.88 -14.51 -7.63
N ARG A 220 13.25 -15.70 -7.17
CA ARG A 220 12.45 -16.93 -7.37
C ARG A 220 11.16 -16.85 -6.55
N PRO A 221 10.16 -17.72 -6.83
CA PRO A 221 9.02 -17.88 -5.93
C PRO A 221 9.48 -18.02 -4.48
N GLY A 222 8.68 -17.59 -3.51
CA GLY A 222 9.00 -17.59 -2.08
C GLY A 222 10.14 -16.66 -1.63
N GLU A 223 11.05 -16.23 -2.51
CA GLU A 223 12.22 -15.44 -2.13
C GLU A 223 11.87 -14.02 -1.74
N ARG A 224 12.60 -13.53 -0.74
CA ARG A 224 12.63 -12.13 -0.33
C ARG A 224 13.69 -11.39 -1.13
N SER A 225 13.49 -10.08 -1.26
CA SER A 225 14.36 -9.17 -1.99
C SER A 225 14.45 -7.83 -1.29
N ALA A 226 15.52 -7.09 -1.58
CA ALA A 226 15.73 -5.73 -1.13
C ALA A 226 16.40 -4.92 -2.25
N CYS A 227 16.31 -3.60 -2.18
CA CYS A 227 17.04 -2.72 -3.10
C CYS A 227 18.55 -2.99 -3.03
N ASP A 228 19.21 -3.01 -4.18
CA ASP A 228 20.67 -3.08 -4.28
C ASP A 228 21.37 -1.76 -3.90
N THR A 229 20.63 -0.65 -3.95
CA THR A 229 21.11 0.70 -3.75
C THR A 229 20.14 1.49 -2.86
N SER A 230 20.67 2.38 -2.01
CA SER A 230 19.84 3.29 -1.21
C SER A 230 19.28 4.45 -2.03
N PHE A 231 18.14 4.94 -1.58
CA PHE A 231 17.60 6.26 -1.87
C PHE A 231 18.09 7.25 -0.81
N GLY A 232 18.18 8.52 -1.19
CA GLY A 232 18.50 9.60 -0.28
C GLY A 232 17.25 10.30 0.23
N PHE A 233 16.89 10.10 1.49
CA PHE A 233 15.81 10.85 2.14
C PHE A 233 16.37 11.95 3.04
N GLU A 234 16.16 13.20 2.66
CA GLU A 234 16.52 14.38 3.45
C GLU A 234 15.22 15.07 3.88
N PRO A 235 14.74 14.84 5.13
CA PRO A 235 13.52 15.47 5.60
C PRO A 235 13.71 17.00 5.57
N PRO A 236 12.77 17.77 4.97
CA PRO A 236 12.88 19.22 4.88
C PRO A 236 12.97 19.96 6.23
N GLY A 237 12.59 19.29 7.33
CA GLY A 237 12.66 19.83 8.67
C GLY A 237 12.29 18.80 9.73
N ALA A 238 12.08 19.30 10.95
CA ALA A 238 11.46 18.55 12.03
C ALA A 238 9.97 18.33 11.70
N GLY A 239 9.45 17.16 12.05
CA GLY A 239 8.04 16.81 11.88
C GLY A 239 7.87 15.35 11.49
N HIS A 240 6.68 15.03 11.02
CA HIS A 240 6.34 13.69 10.54
C HIS A 240 6.24 13.65 9.01
N TYR A 241 6.65 12.52 8.43
CA TYR A 241 6.62 12.27 7.00
C TYR A 241 6.17 10.85 6.73
N CYS A 242 5.51 10.64 5.60
CA CYS A 242 5.17 9.30 5.13
C CYS A 242 6.10 8.94 3.98
N LEU A 243 6.86 7.85 4.13
CA LEU A 243 7.59 7.23 3.03
C LEU A 243 6.74 6.18 2.34
N ILE A 244 6.76 6.18 1.02
CA ILE A 244 5.90 5.35 0.17
C ILE A 244 6.79 4.55 -0.77
N VAL A 245 6.86 3.24 -0.58
CA VAL A 245 7.55 2.32 -1.48
C VAL A 245 6.55 1.80 -2.52
N CYS A 246 6.97 1.76 -3.78
CA CYS A 246 6.21 1.17 -4.89
C CYS A 246 7.12 0.22 -5.68
N ALA A 247 6.81 -1.08 -5.63
CA ALA A 247 7.50 -2.12 -6.38
C ALA A 247 6.93 -2.27 -7.79
N GLN A 248 7.81 -2.48 -8.77
CA GLN A 248 7.49 -2.73 -10.16
C GLN A 248 8.18 -4.02 -10.61
N THR A 249 7.61 -4.69 -11.61
CA THR A 249 8.15 -5.94 -12.19
C THR A 249 7.94 -5.93 -13.70
N GLU A 250 8.49 -6.91 -14.40
CA GLU A 250 8.18 -7.10 -15.83
C GLU A 250 6.70 -7.40 -16.12
N TYR A 251 5.93 -7.84 -15.12
CA TYR A 251 4.51 -8.20 -15.28
C TYR A 251 3.55 -7.07 -14.86
N PHE A 252 4.06 -6.08 -14.12
CA PHE A 252 3.25 -5.07 -13.43
C PHE A 252 4.02 -3.78 -13.18
N SER A 253 3.49 -2.67 -13.70
CA SER A 253 3.98 -1.32 -13.50
C SER A 253 3.19 -0.60 -12.41
N ASN A 254 3.87 -0.27 -11.31
CA ASN A 254 3.33 0.51 -10.20
C ASN A 254 3.94 1.92 -10.21
N ASP A 255 3.38 2.82 -11.01
CA ASP A 255 3.85 4.20 -11.12
C ASP A 255 2.76 5.18 -10.68
N PRO A 256 2.69 5.54 -9.39
CA PRO A 256 1.67 6.44 -8.85
C PRO A 256 1.61 7.78 -9.56
N ALA A 257 2.74 8.29 -10.05
CA ALA A 257 2.79 9.54 -10.81
C ALA A 257 2.03 9.49 -12.14
N SER A 258 1.73 8.29 -12.65
CA SER A 258 0.91 8.10 -13.85
C SER A 258 -0.60 8.04 -13.57
N ILE A 259 -1.01 8.08 -12.30
CA ILE A 259 -2.42 8.15 -11.91
C ILE A 259 -2.88 9.59 -12.10
N SER A 260 -3.81 9.82 -13.04
CA SER A 260 -4.28 11.18 -13.35
C SER A 260 -5.10 11.75 -12.20
N GLY A 261 -4.90 13.05 -11.92
CA GLY A 261 -5.63 13.76 -10.84
C GLY A 261 -7.15 13.73 -11.00
N ALA A 262 -7.67 13.69 -12.24
CA ALA A 262 -9.11 13.56 -12.50
C ALA A 262 -9.74 12.23 -12.01
N ASN A 263 -8.92 11.23 -11.68
CA ASN A 263 -9.36 9.91 -11.21
C ASN A 263 -8.97 9.63 -9.75
N TRP A 264 -8.20 10.49 -9.09
CA TRP A 264 -7.85 10.33 -7.68
C TRP A 264 -8.88 11.02 -6.81
N ASN A 265 -9.89 10.28 -6.37
CA ASN A 265 -10.96 10.74 -5.48
C ASN A 265 -10.92 9.99 -4.13
N ASN A 266 -11.80 10.33 -3.18
CA ASN A 266 -11.75 9.75 -1.83
C ASN A 266 -11.87 8.21 -1.84
N GLY A 267 -12.81 7.66 -2.61
CA GLY A 267 -12.94 6.20 -2.75
C GLY A 267 -11.77 5.53 -3.46
N SER A 268 -11.21 6.21 -4.47
CA SER A 268 -10.08 5.71 -5.27
C SER A 268 -8.79 5.63 -4.48
N SER A 269 -8.54 6.63 -3.61
CA SER A 269 -7.41 6.62 -2.68
C SER A 269 -7.46 5.40 -1.74
N ALA A 270 -8.63 5.14 -1.14
CA ALA A 270 -8.86 4.01 -0.26
C ALA A 270 -8.68 2.69 -1.01
N HIS A 271 -9.18 2.59 -2.25
CA HIS A 271 -8.93 1.44 -3.12
C HIS A 271 -7.43 1.24 -3.39
N TRP A 272 -6.69 2.27 -3.76
CA TRP A 272 -5.28 2.10 -4.08
C TRP A 272 -4.47 1.61 -2.86
N ILE A 273 -4.69 2.20 -1.68
CA ILE A 273 -4.00 1.80 -0.44
C ILE A 273 -4.25 0.33 -0.10
N THR A 274 -5.51 -0.10 -0.25
CA THR A 274 -5.98 -1.43 0.18
C THR A 274 -5.75 -2.53 -0.85
N TYR A 275 -5.79 -2.24 -2.15
CA TYR A 275 -5.68 -3.26 -3.20
C TYR A 275 -4.32 -3.29 -3.91
N ASN A 276 -3.43 -2.32 -3.69
CA ASN A 276 -2.11 -2.32 -4.30
C ASN A 276 -1.09 -3.13 -3.46
N GLY A 277 -1.01 -4.45 -3.69
CA GLY A 277 -0.07 -5.32 -2.98
C GLY A 277 1.43 -5.04 -3.25
N ALA A 278 1.75 -4.18 -4.22
CA ALA A 278 3.11 -3.74 -4.51
C ALA A 278 3.45 -2.35 -3.92
N ALA A 279 2.66 -1.85 -2.97
CA ALA A 279 2.95 -0.59 -2.28
C ALA A 279 2.88 -0.73 -0.75
N GLY A 280 3.72 0.03 -0.05
CA GLY A 280 3.73 0.12 1.41
C GLY A 280 4.03 1.54 1.88
N TRP A 281 3.35 1.98 2.93
CA TRP A 281 3.58 3.28 3.56
C TRP A 281 4.21 3.11 4.93
N HIS A 282 5.11 4.00 5.27
CA HIS A 282 5.80 3.99 6.54
C HIS A 282 5.89 5.40 7.11
N ASN A 283 5.32 5.58 8.30
CA ASN A 283 5.36 6.81 9.06
C ASN A 283 6.74 7.03 9.68
N VAL A 284 7.30 8.22 9.47
CA VAL A 284 8.63 8.63 9.92
C VAL A 284 8.50 9.88 10.76
N ASN A 285 8.82 9.78 12.05
CA ASN A 285 8.87 10.91 12.96
C ASN A 285 10.33 11.42 13.06
N VAL A 286 10.55 12.70 12.72
CA VAL A 286 11.84 13.39 12.81
C VAL A 286 11.89 14.31 14.04
N SER A 287 10.75 14.56 14.72
CA SER A 287 10.62 15.29 15.98
C SER A 287 9.40 14.82 16.78
N GLN A 288 9.43 14.99 18.11
CA GLN A 288 8.33 14.70 19.03
C GLN A 288 7.79 16.00 19.62
N THR A 289 7.07 16.75 18.80
CA THR A 289 6.33 17.92 19.26
C THR A 289 4.87 17.52 19.53
N GLY A 290 4.29 18.05 20.61
CA GLY A 290 2.87 17.92 20.92
C GLY A 290 1.96 18.79 20.05
N ASN A 291 2.48 19.33 18.94
CA ASN A 291 1.73 20.11 17.97
C ASN A 291 2.26 19.77 16.57
N GLU A 292 1.38 19.29 15.69
CA GLU A 292 1.75 18.85 14.35
C GLU A 292 0.69 19.27 13.31
N PRO A 293 1.10 19.83 12.16
CA PRO A 293 0.21 20.05 11.03
C PRO A 293 0.03 18.75 10.23
N LEU A 294 -1.21 18.31 10.04
CA LEU A 294 -1.58 17.15 9.22
C LEU A 294 -2.27 17.63 7.94
N ALA A 295 -1.61 17.51 6.79
CA ALA A 295 -2.21 17.82 5.50
C ALA A 295 -3.36 16.86 5.19
N PHE A 296 -4.47 17.34 4.66
CA PHE A 296 -5.57 16.48 4.28
C PHE A 296 -6.32 17.04 3.07
N TYR A 297 -7.00 16.14 2.38
CA TYR A 297 -7.63 16.42 1.10
C TYR A 297 -9.06 15.90 1.08
N ASN A 298 -10.00 16.72 0.61
CA ASN A 298 -11.22 16.23 -0.02
C ASN A 298 -10.96 16.16 -1.53
N ASN A 299 -10.66 14.95 -2.01
CA ASN A 299 -10.34 14.71 -3.41
C ASN A 299 -11.60 14.54 -4.29
N ASP A 300 -12.80 14.59 -3.70
CA ASP A 300 -14.04 14.58 -4.46
C ASP A 300 -14.38 15.98 -4.99
N ASP A 301 -15.07 16.02 -6.13
CA ASP A 301 -15.55 17.25 -6.79
C ASP A 301 -16.84 17.82 -6.15
N VAL A 302 -17.26 17.22 -5.04
CA VAL A 302 -18.41 17.64 -4.22
C VAL A 302 -17.98 17.78 -2.75
N PRO A 303 -18.66 18.65 -1.97
CA PRO A 303 -18.48 18.70 -0.53
C PRO A 303 -18.74 17.33 0.11
N ALA A 304 -17.99 17.01 1.16
CA ALA A 304 -18.06 15.72 1.82
C ALA A 304 -17.98 15.86 3.34
N GLN A 305 -18.69 14.98 4.05
CA GLN A 305 -18.66 14.90 5.50
C GLN A 305 -17.45 14.06 5.93
N PHE A 306 -16.66 14.61 6.83
CA PHE A 306 -15.51 13.94 7.42
C PHE A 306 -15.62 13.92 8.94
N ARG A 307 -14.99 12.91 9.54
CA ARG A 307 -14.75 12.81 10.97
C ARG A 307 -13.26 12.70 11.20
N PHE A 308 -12.73 13.62 11.98
CA PHE A 308 -11.40 13.47 12.55
C PHE A 308 -11.51 12.69 13.85
N VAL A 309 -10.68 11.66 13.99
CA VAL A 309 -10.68 10.76 15.16
C VAL A 309 -9.30 10.76 15.79
N ALA A 310 -9.20 11.10 17.06
CA ALA A 310 -8.00 10.93 17.89
C ALA A 310 -8.20 9.74 18.83
N ARG A 311 -7.45 8.66 18.61
CA ARG A 311 -7.41 7.48 19.48
C ARG A 311 -6.24 7.59 20.42
N CYS A 312 -6.56 7.75 21.70
CA CYS A 312 -5.62 7.78 22.80
C CYS A 312 -5.39 6.36 23.30
N ARG A 313 -4.12 6.02 23.57
CA ARG A 313 -3.73 4.80 24.26
C ARG A 313 -2.73 5.13 25.36
N ASN A 314 -3.02 4.71 26.60
CA ASN A 314 -2.22 5.04 27.79
C ASN A 314 -1.91 6.55 27.94
N VAL A 315 -2.77 7.44 27.41
CA VAL A 315 -2.54 8.89 27.51
C VAL A 315 -2.99 9.33 28.91
N PRO A 316 -2.23 10.18 29.62
CA PRO A 316 -2.61 10.62 30.96
C PRO A 316 -3.99 11.27 31.01
N GLU A 317 -4.81 10.88 31.98
CA GLU A 317 -6.07 11.58 32.29
C GLU A 317 -5.78 13.05 32.62
N GLY A 318 -6.63 13.96 32.14
CA GLY A 318 -6.43 15.40 32.20
C GLY A 318 -5.62 15.99 31.06
N ALA A 319 -5.04 15.16 30.17
CA ALA A 319 -4.39 15.67 28.97
C ALA A 319 -5.39 16.31 28.01
N MET A 320 -4.97 17.36 27.30
CA MET A 320 -5.80 17.99 26.27
C MET A 320 -5.41 17.47 24.89
N ILE A 321 -6.43 17.14 24.09
CA ILE A 321 -6.29 16.87 22.66
C ILE A 321 -7.10 17.93 21.90
N ALA A 322 -6.45 18.64 20.99
CA ALA A 322 -7.10 19.63 20.14
C ALA A 322 -6.88 19.34 18.66
N MET A 323 -7.87 19.75 17.85
CA MET A 323 -7.96 19.57 16.41
C MET A 323 -8.49 20.86 15.81
N LYS A 324 -7.74 21.49 14.90
CA LYS A 324 -8.09 22.80 14.34
C LYS A 324 -7.80 22.92 12.86
N ILE A 325 -8.75 23.49 12.11
CA ILE A 325 -8.59 23.89 10.71
C ILE A 325 -8.85 25.39 10.63
N ASN A 326 -7.79 26.16 10.40
CA ASN A 326 -7.82 27.63 10.54
C ASN A 326 -8.73 28.31 9.51
N ASP A 327 -8.84 27.74 8.32
CA ASP A 327 -9.53 28.30 7.16
C ASP A 327 -10.97 27.79 6.99
N LEU A 328 -11.43 26.87 7.84
CA LEU A 328 -12.82 26.35 7.86
C LEU A 328 -13.56 26.63 9.18
N GLU A 329 -13.06 27.54 10.02
CA GLU A 329 -13.63 27.86 11.34
C GLU A 329 -13.90 26.61 12.20
N PHE A 330 -13.06 25.58 12.08
CA PHE A 330 -13.20 24.34 12.83
C PHE A 330 -12.19 24.27 13.96
N GLU A 331 -12.69 24.09 15.18
CA GLU A 331 -11.89 23.89 16.37
C GLU A 331 -12.62 22.92 17.29
N HIS A 332 -11.94 21.86 17.69
CA HIS A 332 -12.41 20.89 18.66
C HIS A 332 -11.32 20.62 19.67
N SER A 333 -11.67 20.64 20.96
CA SER A 333 -10.74 20.34 22.04
C SER A 333 -11.46 19.53 23.10
N ALA A 334 -10.82 18.46 23.58
CA ALA A 334 -11.38 17.59 24.60
C ALA A 334 -10.30 17.14 25.59
N GLU A 335 -10.71 16.94 26.83
CA GLU A 335 -9.87 16.41 27.89
C GLU A 335 -9.88 14.87 27.85
N VAL A 336 -8.74 14.26 28.18
CA VAL A 336 -8.63 12.82 28.35
C VAL A 336 -9.23 12.39 29.68
N THR A 337 -10.33 11.65 29.61
CA THR A 337 -11.08 11.17 30.78
C THR A 337 -10.85 9.70 31.10
N ALA A 338 -10.25 8.96 30.16
CA ALA A 338 -9.78 7.60 30.35
C ALA A 338 -8.50 7.39 29.54
N GLN A 339 -7.58 6.59 30.06
CA GLN A 339 -6.26 6.36 29.45
C GLN A 339 -6.33 5.84 28.00
N ASP A 340 -7.32 5.00 27.72
CA ASP A 340 -7.69 4.55 26.39
C ASP A 340 -9.05 5.15 26.03
N GLN A 341 -9.07 6.07 25.07
CA GLN A 341 -10.32 6.73 24.65
C GLN A 341 -10.27 7.20 23.20
N GLU A 342 -11.45 7.38 22.62
CA GLU A 342 -11.61 7.98 21.30
C GLU A 342 -12.26 9.37 21.44
N ILE A 343 -11.61 10.38 20.86
CA ILE A 343 -12.16 11.73 20.70
C ILE A 343 -12.43 11.93 19.22
N SER A 344 -13.60 12.44 18.85
CA SER A 344 -13.92 12.67 17.44
C SER A 344 -14.72 13.94 17.21
N ALA A 345 -14.50 14.57 16.05
CA ALA A 345 -15.24 15.73 15.61
C ALA A 345 -15.55 15.66 14.12
N ASP A 346 -16.77 16.09 13.77
CA ASP A 346 -17.31 16.01 12.41
C ASP A 346 -17.28 17.40 11.75
N ILE A 347 -17.03 17.44 10.44
CA ILE A 347 -17.01 18.67 9.64
C ILE A 347 -17.38 18.37 8.19
N GLU A 348 -18.06 19.31 7.54
CA GLU A 348 -18.18 19.32 6.08
C GLU A 348 -16.97 20.01 5.44
N ILE A 349 -16.28 19.31 4.55
CA ILE A 349 -15.14 19.84 3.82
C ILE A 349 -15.57 20.18 2.39
N PRO A 350 -15.23 21.37 1.86
CA PRO A 350 -15.56 21.76 0.48
C PRO A 350 -15.00 20.79 -0.58
N ALA A 351 -15.59 20.81 -1.77
CA ALA A 351 -15.08 20.07 -2.93
C ALA A 351 -13.64 20.46 -3.28
N ASN A 352 -12.82 19.50 -3.71
CA ASN A 352 -11.42 19.70 -4.15
C ASN A 352 -10.58 20.50 -3.14
N TYR A 353 -10.86 20.32 -1.85
CA TYR A 353 -10.21 21.08 -0.79
C TYR A 353 -8.87 20.45 -0.41
N GLU A 354 -7.85 21.30 -0.31
CA GLU A 354 -6.53 21.00 0.27
C GLU A 354 -6.37 21.86 1.51
N GLY A 355 -6.12 21.22 2.66
CA GLY A 355 -5.95 21.96 3.90
C GLY A 355 -5.09 21.24 4.92
N THR A 356 -5.08 21.79 6.13
CA THR A 356 -4.23 21.31 7.22
C THR A 356 -5.02 21.25 8.52
N LEU A 357 -5.06 20.06 9.12
CA LEU A 357 -5.52 19.84 10.47
C LEU A 357 -4.34 20.04 11.42
N ASN A 358 -4.35 21.13 12.19
CA ASN A 358 -3.40 21.34 13.27
C ASN A 358 -3.88 20.52 14.47
N VAL A 359 -3.07 19.56 14.90
CA VAL A 359 -3.37 18.74 16.08
C VAL A 359 -2.48 19.14 17.23
N GLU A 360 -3.04 19.21 18.43
CA GLU A 360 -2.29 19.40 19.67
C GLU A 360 -2.57 18.25 20.62
N PHE A 361 -1.53 17.74 21.26
CA PHE A 361 -1.57 16.63 22.21
C PHE A 361 -0.40 16.77 23.19
N PRO A 362 -0.46 16.20 24.41
CA PRO A 362 0.66 16.32 25.35
C PRO A 362 1.91 15.64 24.81
N ILE A 363 3.07 15.99 25.38
CA ILE A 363 4.26 15.13 25.25
C ILE A 363 3.89 13.75 25.81
N LEU A 364 3.98 12.74 24.95
CA LEU A 364 3.53 11.40 25.27
C LEU A 364 4.58 10.69 26.16
N PRO A 365 4.21 10.16 27.33
CA PRO A 365 5.11 9.33 28.12
C PRO A 365 5.41 8.01 27.37
N GLU A 366 6.42 7.28 27.84
CA GLU A 366 6.74 5.96 27.30
C GLU A 366 5.47 5.08 27.25
N GLN A 367 5.29 4.35 26.14
CA GLN A 367 4.14 3.46 25.89
C GLN A 367 2.78 4.17 25.68
N ALA A 368 2.72 5.50 25.79
CA ALA A 368 1.57 6.26 25.36
C ALA A 368 1.60 6.50 23.85
N ALA A 369 0.42 6.52 23.24
CA ALA A 369 0.26 6.80 21.83
C ALA A 369 -1.01 7.61 21.57
N VAL A 370 -0.93 8.50 20.59
CA VAL A 370 -2.10 9.15 20.01
C VAL A 370 -2.09 8.88 18.51
N SER A 371 -3.22 8.43 17.99
CA SER A 371 -3.40 8.17 16.56
C SER A 371 -4.50 9.06 16.02
N PHE A 372 -4.19 9.91 15.04
CA PHE A 372 -5.20 10.70 14.35
C PHE A 372 -5.61 9.98 13.07
N SER A 373 -6.89 9.91 12.76
CA SER A 373 -7.41 9.32 11.53
C SER A 373 -8.42 10.25 10.87
N LEU A 374 -8.40 10.27 9.54
CA LEU A 374 -9.45 10.88 8.72
C LEU A 374 -10.44 9.80 8.30
N VAL A 375 -11.71 9.99 8.67
CA VAL A 375 -12.81 9.10 8.28
C VAL A 375 -13.76 9.86 7.37
N TRP A 376 -13.93 9.37 6.14
CA TRP A 376 -14.95 9.85 5.23
C TRP A 376 -16.30 9.22 5.59
N ARG A 377 -17.31 10.08 5.79
CA ARG A 377 -18.68 9.68 6.11
C ARG A 377 -19.53 9.81 4.87
N VAL A 378 -19.93 8.65 4.34
CA VAL A 378 -20.71 8.55 3.12
C VAL A 378 -22.15 8.22 3.49
N ALA A 379 -23.09 9.11 3.19
CA ALA A 379 -24.50 8.77 3.35
C ALA A 379 -24.87 7.57 2.46
N ALA A 380 -25.56 6.58 3.01
CA ALA A 380 -25.86 5.31 2.34
C ALA A 380 -26.69 5.49 1.04
N ASN A 381 -27.42 6.60 0.92
CA ASN A 381 -28.24 6.96 -0.24
C ASN A 381 -27.56 7.95 -1.20
N SER A 382 -26.27 8.26 -1.01
CA SER A 382 -25.52 9.17 -1.88
C SER A 382 -24.95 8.46 -3.11
N PRO A 383 -24.67 9.16 -4.23
CA PRO A 383 -23.93 8.58 -5.36
C PRO A 383 -22.55 8.02 -4.98
N SER A 384 -21.96 8.52 -3.90
CA SER A 384 -20.69 8.01 -3.35
C SER A 384 -20.81 6.63 -2.72
N ALA A 385 -22.00 6.22 -2.27
CA ALA A 385 -22.23 4.92 -1.63
C ALA A 385 -21.92 3.76 -2.59
N GLU A 386 -22.24 3.90 -3.89
CA GLU A 386 -21.91 2.89 -4.89
C GLU A 386 -20.40 2.69 -5.02
N ARG A 387 -19.63 3.79 -5.02
CA ARG A 387 -18.16 3.80 -5.13
C ARG A 387 -17.50 3.06 -3.96
N VAL A 388 -18.05 3.16 -2.76
CA VAL A 388 -17.49 2.53 -1.55
C VAL A 388 -18.13 1.18 -1.22
N SER A 389 -19.14 0.74 -1.96
CA SER A 389 -19.85 -0.53 -1.71
C SER A 389 -18.91 -1.75 -1.71
N LYS A 390 -17.84 -1.70 -2.52
CA LYS A 390 -16.81 -2.75 -2.54
C LYS A 390 -15.98 -2.75 -1.26
N LEU A 391 -15.59 -1.57 -0.76
CA LEU A 391 -14.88 -1.42 0.51
C LEU A 391 -15.69 -1.96 1.68
N VAL A 392 -17.02 -1.78 1.67
CA VAL A 392 -17.91 -2.35 2.70
C VAL A 392 -17.92 -3.88 2.63
N ARG A 393 -18.15 -4.45 1.43
CA ARG A 393 -18.18 -5.92 1.24
C ARG A 393 -16.89 -6.59 1.68
N ASP A 394 -15.76 -5.91 1.47
CA ASP A 394 -14.45 -6.46 1.79
C ASP A 394 -13.97 -6.09 3.20
N GLY A 395 -14.82 -5.45 4.02
CA GLY A 395 -14.60 -5.20 5.45
C GLY A 395 -13.67 -4.03 5.77
N TYR A 396 -13.33 -3.20 4.78
CA TYR A 396 -12.53 -1.99 4.96
C TYR A 396 -13.36 -0.78 5.41
N ALA A 397 -14.60 -0.70 4.93
CA ALA A 397 -15.56 0.31 5.34
C ALA A 397 -16.62 -0.30 6.25
N ALA A 398 -17.08 0.47 7.24
CA ALA A 398 -18.09 0.04 8.19
C ALA A 398 -19.44 0.66 7.84
N ASP A 399 -20.48 -0.17 7.76
CA ASP A 399 -21.87 0.27 7.66
C ASP A 399 -22.40 0.54 9.08
N VAL A 400 -22.72 1.79 9.38
CA VAL A 400 -23.14 2.26 10.71
C VAL A 400 -24.41 3.09 10.57
N GLY A 401 -25.55 2.41 10.63
CA GLY A 401 -26.86 3.05 10.50
C GLY A 401 -27.13 3.49 9.06
N ASP A 402 -27.22 4.80 8.84
CA ASP A 402 -27.45 5.40 7.52
C ASP A 402 -26.15 5.90 6.85
N GLU A 403 -24.99 5.52 7.39
CA GLU A 403 -23.68 5.98 6.95
C GLU A 403 -22.70 4.84 6.72
N ILE A 404 -21.85 5.02 5.71
CA ILE A 404 -20.68 4.19 5.45
C ILE A 404 -19.44 4.98 5.89
N LEU A 405 -18.66 4.41 6.80
CA LEU A 405 -17.43 5.00 7.33
C LEU A 405 -16.21 4.41 6.61
N VAL A 406 -15.43 5.26 5.96
CA VAL A 406 -14.22 4.86 5.22
C VAL A 406 -13.01 5.57 5.82
N VAL A 407 -12.05 4.83 6.36
CA VAL A 407 -10.78 5.40 6.82
C VAL A 407 -9.94 5.79 5.61
N LEU A 408 -9.50 7.04 5.51
CA LEU A 408 -8.67 7.53 4.40
C LEU A 408 -7.19 7.72 4.77
N GLY A 409 -6.83 7.40 6.01
CA GLY A 409 -5.46 7.43 6.50
C GLY A 409 -5.40 7.61 8.00
N ASP A 410 -4.22 7.33 8.55
CA ASP A 410 -3.91 7.47 9.96
C ASP A 410 -2.46 7.95 10.15
N THR A 411 -2.28 8.78 11.18
CA THR A 411 -0.98 9.27 11.64
C THR A 411 -0.81 8.82 13.08
N HIS A 412 0.32 8.17 13.36
CA HIS A 412 0.63 7.62 14.69
C HIS A 412 1.77 8.38 15.38
N PHE A 413 1.50 8.87 16.59
CA PHE A 413 2.46 9.47 17.49
C PHE A 413 2.65 8.55 18.71
N VAL A 414 3.90 8.29 19.07
CA VAL A 414 4.28 7.44 20.21
C VAL A 414 5.28 8.16 21.09
N GLY A 415 5.16 8.00 22.41
CA GLY A 415 6.13 8.56 23.35
C GLY A 415 7.53 7.97 23.15
N ALA A 416 8.57 8.79 23.30
CA ALA A 416 9.96 8.31 23.29
C ALA A 416 10.18 7.23 24.34
N GLN A 417 10.92 6.20 23.97
CA GLN A 417 11.68 5.39 24.92
C GLN A 417 12.87 6.24 25.35
N ASN A 418 12.91 6.62 26.63
CA ASN A 418 14.04 7.33 27.23
C ASN A 418 15.18 6.36 27.58
#